data_AF-A0A7V4Q414-F1
#
_entry.id   AF-A0A7V4Q414-F1
#
_cell.length_a   1.000
_cell.length_b   1.000
_cell.length_c   1.000
_cell.angle_alpha   90.00
_cell.angle_beta   90.00
_cell.angle_gamma   90.00
#
_symmetry.space_group_name_H-M   'P 1'
#
loop_
_entity.id
_entity.type
_entity.pdbx_description
1 polymer ?
#
loop_
_entity_poly.entity_id
_entity_poly.type
_entity_poly.pdbx_seq_one_letter_code
_entity_poly.pdbx_strand_id
1 'polypeptide(L)'
;ASVLGARKFGGSRRAMVGAAIGGVVGLFLGIPGILLGPFVGAVLGELSLQRTLNQASRTGFGTVVGMAVGVAGKLAVGIAMVGLFALVRLY
;
A
#
# COMPACT_ATOMS: atom_id res chain seq x y z
N ALA A 1 -14.74 9.26 6.40
CA ALA A 1 -14.28 8.10 7.21
C ALA A 1 -12.85 7.62 6.88
N SER A 2 -12.20 8.07 5.79
CA SER A 2 -10.98 7.47 5.24
C SER A 2 -9.64 7.82 5.92
N VAL A 3 -9.65 8.63 6.98
CA VAL A 3 -8.42 9.09 7.66
C VAL A 3 -8.01 8.17 8.82
N LEU A 4 -8.96 7.42 9.40
CA LEU A 4 -8.72 6.59 10.59
C LEU A 4 -8.14 5.21 10.26
N GLY A 5 -8.48 4.62 9.10
CA GLY A 5 -7.97 3.31 8.69
C GLY A 5 -6.46 3.29 8.39
N ALA A 6 -5.93 4.35 7.78
CA ALA A 6 -4.51 4.46 7.44
C ALA A 6 -3.60 4.65 8.66
N ARG A 7 -4.09 5.27 9.74
CA ARG A 7 -3.31 5.48 10.97
C ARG A 7 -3.10 4.18 11.77
N LYS A 8 -3.98 3.19 11.64
CA LYS A 8 -3.89 1.93 12.42
C LYS A 8 -2.79 0.98 11.93
N PHE A 9 -2.25 1.20 10.73
CA PHE A 9 -1.13 0.42 10.16
C PHE A 9 0.25 1.08 10.37
N GLY A 10 0.36 2.12 11.21
CA GLY A 10 1.64 2.59 11.76
C GLY A 10 2.45 3.58 10.91
N GLY A 11 2.03 3.86 9.66
CA GLY A 11 2.72 4.71 8.68
C GLY A 11 2.75 6.21 8.98
N SER A 12 3.94 6.82 8.93
CA SER A 12 4.08 8.29 8.90
C SER A 12 3.58 8.87 7.56
N ARG A 13 3.20 10.15 7.54
CA ARG A 13 2.78 10.83 6.29
C ARG A 13 3.88 10.83 5.23
N ARG A 14 5.16 10.90 5.64
CA ARG A 14 6.30 10.81 4.71
C ARG A 14 6.56 9.37 4.26
N ALA A 15 6.27 8.38 5.09
CA ALA A 15 6.37 6.97 4.70
C ALA A 15 5.36 6.62 3.61
N MET A 16 4.12 7.14 3.70
CA MET A 16 3.14 6.97 2.63
C MET A 16 3.58 7.60 1.31
N VAL A 17 4.12 8.83 1.36
CA VAL A 17 4.63 9.51 0.15
C VAL A 17 5.84 8.76 -0.41
N GLY A 18 6.75 8.30 0.44
CA GLY A 18 7.90 7.49 0.06
C GLY A 18 7.47 6.16 -0.57
N ALA A 19 6.47 5.48 -0.02
CA ALA A 19 5.91 4.24 -0.57
C ALA A 19 5.26 4.47 -1.95
N ALA A 20 4.54 5.57 -2.12
CA ALA A 20 3.93 5.93 -3.39
C ALA A 20 4.99 6.17 -4.46
N ILE A 21 6.01 6.98 -4.16
CA ILE A 21 7.13 7.25 -5.08
C ILE A 21 7.90 5.97 -5.36
N GLY A 22 8.21 5.18 -4.33
CA GLY A 22 8.90 3.91 -4.44
C GLY A 22 8.11 2.88 -5.27
N GLY A 23 6.78 2.88 -5.20
CA GLY A 23 5.93 2.05 -6.05
C GLY A 23 5.93 2.47 -7.51
N VAL A 24 5.91 3.78 -7.79
CA VAL A 24 6.01 4.30 -9.15
C VAL A 24 7.37 4.00 -9.76
N VAL A 25 8.45 4.20 -9.00
CA VAL A 25 9.82 3.87 -9.46
C VAL A 25 10.00 2.35 -9.57
N GLY A 26 9.45 1.60 -8.62
CA GLY A 26 9.48 0.13 -8.59
C GLY A 26 8.80 -0.53 -9.77
N LEU A 27 7.76 0.11 -10.34
CA LEU A 27 7.11 -0.34 -11.58
C LEU A 27 8.08 -0.46 -12.76
N PHE A 28 9.09 0.40 -12.84
CA PHE A 28 10.10 0.37 -13.91
C PHE A 28 11.15 -0.73 -13.73
N LEU A 29 11.28 -1.30 -12.52
CA LEU A 29 12.21 -2.37 -12.18
C LEU A 29 11.59 -3.78 -12.35
N GLY A 30 10.36 -3.87 -12.85
CA GLY A 30 9.64 -5.13 -13.09
C GLY A 30 9.00 -5.74 -11.84
N ILE A 31 8.69 -7.05 -11.90
CA ILE A 31 7.98 -7.79 -10.84
C ILE A 31 8.60 -7.59 -9.44
N PRO A 32 9.92 -7.77 -9.22
CA PRO A 32 10.51 -7.56 -7.89
C PRO A 32 10.46 -6.09 -7.46
N GLY A 33 10.57 -5.15 -8.40
CA GLY A 33 10.49 -3.72 -8.14
C GLY A 33 9.12 -3.25 -7.67
N ILE A 34 8.03 -3.83 -8.16
CA ILE A 34 6.67 -3.50 -7.74
C ILE A 34 6.43 -3.82 -6.26
N LEU A 35 7.07 -4.88 -5.74
CA LEU A 35 6.92 -5.31 -4.36
C LEU A 35 7.92 -4.61 -3.43
N LEU A 36 9.19 -4.51 -3.87
CA LEU A 36 10.28 -3.95 -3.07
C LEU A 36 10.32 -2.42 -3.12
N GLY A 37 9.93 -1.80 -4.23
CA GLY A 37 9.93 -0.36 -4.43
C GLY A 37 9.12 0.40 -3.37
N PRO A 38 7.83 0.07 -3.15
CA PRO A 38 7.03 0.69 -2.09
C PRO A 38 7.61 0.46 -0.70
N PHE A 39 8.19 -0.72 -0.44
CA PHE A 39 8.79 -1.04 0.86
C PHE A 39 10.02 -0.18 1.14
N VAL A 40 10.96 -0.13 0.21
CA VAL A 40 12.19 0.67 0.32
C VAL A 40 11.84 2.16 0.40
N GLY A 41 10.90 2.63 -0.42
CA GLY A 41 10.40 4.00 -0.38
C GLY A 41 9.75 4.36 0.95
N ALA A 42 8.95 3.46 1.54
CA ALA A 42 8.35 3.66 2.86
C ALA A 42 9.41 3.76 3.96
N VAL A 43 10.37 2.83 3.98
CA VAL A 43 11.46 2.78 4.97
C VAL A 43 12.31 4.05 4.89
N LEU A 44 12.67 4.50 3.69
CA LEU A 44 13.43 5.74 3.50
C LEU A 44 12.62 6.98 3.93
N GLY A 45 11.34 7.04 3.59
CA GLY A 45 10.43 8.12 4.01
C GLY A 45 10.23 8.18 5.53
N GLU A 46 10.33 7.04 6.20
CA GLU A 46 10.22 6.93 7.66
C GLU A 46 11.54 7.25 8.37
N LEU A 47 12.68 6.82 7.83
CA LEU A 47 14.02 7.20 8.32
C LEU A 47 14.20 8.73 8.28
N SER A 48 13.68 9.38 7.24
CA SER A 48 13.69 10.83 7.09
C SER A 48 12.92 11.57 8.20
N LEU A 49 12.12 10.87 9.00
CA LEU A 49 11.43 11.42 10.18
C LEU A 49 12.19 11.24 11.51
N GLN A 50 13.47 10.88 11.47
CA GLN A 50 14.28 10.52 12.66
C GLN A 50 13.75 9.31 13.44
N ARG A 51 12.98 8.42 12.80
CA ARG A 51 12.66 7.12 13.40
C ARG A 51 13.85 6.19 13.29
N THR A 52 14.16 5.48 14.38
CA THR A 52 15.20 4.44 14.41
C THR A 52 14.95 3.39 13.33
N LEU A 53 16.02 2.82 12.78
CA LEU A 53 15.99 1.74 11.77
C LEU A 53 15.00 0.63 12.14
N ASN A 54 14.92 0.27 13.43
CA ASN A 54 14.01 -0.75 13.94
C ASN A 54 12.52 -0.35 13.86
N GLN A 55 12.20 0.94 14.02
CA GLN A 55 10.83 1.41 13.82
C GLN A 55 10.49 1.52 12.33
N ALA A 56 11.42 2.00 11.50
CA ALA A 56 11.19 2.17 10.08
C ALA A 56 10.97 0.85 9.34
N SER A 57 11.70 -0.21 9.70
CA SER A 57 11.49 -1.55 9.13
C SER A 57 10.11 -2.12 9.50
N ARG A 58 9.71 -1.96 10.77
CA ARG A 58 8.39 -2.40 11.27
C ARG A 58 7.26 -1.65 10.57
N THR A 59 7.41 -0.35 10.36
CA THR A 59 6.40 0.42 9.63
C THR A 59 6.43 0.10 8.13
N GLY A 60 7.60 -0.12 7.53
CA GLY A 60 7.73 -0.56 6.15
C GLY A 60 6.94 -1.85 5.89
N PHE A 61 7.06 -2.84 6.79
CA PHE A 61 6.26 -4.07 6.75
C PHE A 61 4.77 -3.80 6.91
N GLY A 62 4.37 -2.94 7.85
CA GLY A 62 2.99 -2.51 8.02
C GLY A 62 2.41 -1.83 6.77
N THR A 63 3.25 -1.12 6.02
CA THR A 63 2.86 -0.42 4.78
C THR A 63 2.65 -1.41 3.64
N VAL A 64 3.54 -2.40 3.47
CA VAL A 64 3.35 -3.47 2.47
C VAL A 64 2.11 -4.30 2.75
N VAL A 65 1.90 -4.70 4.01
CA VAL A 65 0.71 -5.45 4.41
C VAL A 65 -0.55 -4.60 4.21
N GLY A 66 -0.52 -3.31 4.59
CA GLY A 66 -1.64 -2.40 4.38
C GLY A 66 -1.96 -2.20 2.89
N MET A 67 -0.93 -2.13 2.03
CA MET A 67 -1.11 -2.02 0.59
C MET A 67 -1.70 -3.30 0.01
N ALA A 68 -1.23 -4.48 0.45
CA ALA A 68 -1.78 -5.78 0.05
C ALA A 68 -3.25 -5.92 0.46
N VAL A 69 -3.62 -5.53 1.68
CA VAL A 69 -5.02 -5.53 2.14
C VAL A 69 -5.85 -4.52 1.33
N GLY A 70 -5.32 -3.34 1.02
CA GLY A 70 -6.00 -2.34 0.18
C GLY A 70 -6.24 -2.83 -1.25
N VAL A 71 -5.28 -3.53 -1.84
CA VAL A 71 -5.42 -4.17 -3.16
C VAL A 71 -6.47 -5.28 -3.09
N ALA A 72 -6.41 -6.15 -2.08
CA ALA A 72 -7.40 -7.21 -1.88
C ALA A 72 -8.82 -6.65 -1.72
N GLY A 73 -8.99 -5.56 -0.98
CA GLY A 73 -10.27 -4.86 -0.84
C GLY A 73 -10.78 -4.29 -2.16
N LYS A 74 -9.91 -3.64 -2.96
CA LYS A 74 -10.27 -3.17 -4.30
C LYS A 74 -10.69 -4.32 -5.22
N LEU A 75 -10.01 -5.46 -5.13
CA LEU A 75 -10.32 -6.66 -5.90
C LEU A 75 -11.69 -7.24 -5.52
N ALA A 76 -11.98 -7.33 -4.23
CA ALA A 76 -13.29 -7.80 -3.73
C ALA A 76 -14.44 -6.90 -4.22
N VAL A 77 -14.26 -5.58 -4.17
CA VAL A 77 -15.25 -4.62 -4.70
C VAL A 77 -15.40 -4.75 -6.21
N GLY A 78 -14.29 -4.92 -6.94
CA GLY A 78 -14.32 -5.13 -8.39
C GLY A 78 -15.09 -6.40 -8.79
N ILE A 79 -14.84 -7.51 -8.09
CA ILE A 79 -15.57 -8.77 -8.28
C ILE A 79 -17.06 -8.58 -7.95
N ALA A 80 -17.37 -7.87 -6.86
CA ALA A 80 -18.76 -7.57 -6.49
C ALA A 80 -19.47 -6.73 -7.56
N MET A 81 -18.82 -5.72 -8.14
CA MET A 81 -19.37 -4.93 -9.24
C MET A 81 -19.64 -5.78 -10.48
N VAL A 82 -18.67 -6.59 -10.91
CA VAL A 82 -18.82 -7.47 -12.08
C VAL A 82 -19.92 -8.51 -11.83
N GLY A 83 -19.95 -9.11 -10.64
CA GLY A 83 -20.97 -10.08 -10.24
C GLY A 83 -22.37 -9.48 -10.22
N LEU A 84 -22.53 -8.28 -9.64
CA LEU A 84 -23.81 -7.57 -9.60
C LEU A 84 -24.28 -7.18 -11.01
N PHE A 85 -23.37 -6.68 -11.85
CA PHE A 85 -23.69 -6.32 -13.23
C PHE A 85 -24.08 -7.53 -14.07
N ALA A 86 -23.35 -8.65 -13.95
CA ALA A 86 -23.68 -9.89 -14.64
C ALA A 86 -25.03 -10.46 -14.18
N LEU A 87 -25.33 -10.39 -12.87
CA LEU A 87 -26.60 -10.83 -12.30
C LEU A 87 -27.78 -10.00 -12.84
N VAL A 88 -27.64 -8.67 -12.87
CA VAL A 88 -28.66 -7.74 -13.38
C VAL A 88 -28.82 -7.83 -14.91
N ARG A 89 -27.77 -8.21 -15.64
CA ARG A 89 -27.82 -8.37 -17.11
C ARG A 89 -28.47 -9.70 -17.54
N LEU A 90 -28.44 -10.72 -16.68
CA LEU A 90 -28.93 -12.07 -16.97
C LEU A 90 -30.40 -12.28 -16.53
N TYR A 91 -30.88 -11.48 -15.58
CA TYR A 91 -32.30 -11.38 -15.16
C TYR A 91 -33.04 -10.29 -15.95
#